data_AF-A0A4P7L0C0-F1
#
_entry.id   AF-A0A4P7L0C0-F1
#
_cell.length_a   1.000
_cell.length_b   1.000
_cell.length_c   1.000
_cell.angle_alpha   90.00
_cell.angle_beta   90.00
_cell.angle_gamma   90.00
#
_symmetry.space_group_name_H-M   'P 1'
#
loop_
_entity.id
_entity.type
_entity.pdbx_description
1 polymer ?
#
loop_
_entity_poly.entity_id
_entity_poly.type
_entity_poly.pdbx_seq_one_letter_code
_entity_poly.pdbx_strand_id
1 'polypeptide(L)'
;MSLEEEYQKLLIKQYYTKPKARAEISALFNLFADCFDTVDAFREAFNLEKAQGDPLDIIGSWVGVSRFQPSGERKGFFGFENHAKALPFGQKSGKKQGGFRSRFAQDFFATEIT
;
A
#
# COMPACT_ATOMS: atom_id res chain seq x y z
N MET A 1 -25.47 -4.23 -10.91
CA MET A 1 -26.57 -4.00 -9.94
C MET A 1 -26.10 -2.87 -9.05
N SER A 2 -26.92 -1.84 -8.81
CA SER A 2 -26.49 -0.74 -7.96
C SER A 2 -26.53 -1.15 -6.49
N LEU A 3 -25.72 -0.52 -5.65
CA LEU A 3 -25.72 -0.74 -4.21
C LEU A 3 -27.11 -0.50 -3.60
N GLU A 4 -27.82 0.52 -4.09
CA GLU A 4 -29.20 0.81 -3.70
C GLU A 4 -30.15 -0.36 -4.01
N GLU A 5 -30.07 -0.96 -5.21
CA GLU A 5 -30.89 -2.10 -5.60
C GLU A 5 -30.63 -3.34 -4.73
N GLU A 6 -29.40 -3.53 -4.27
CA GLU A 6 -29.05 -4.60 -3.34
C GLU A 6 -29.69 -4.39 -1.97
N TYR A 7 -29.63 -3.16 -1.43
CA TYR A 7 -30.24 -2.84 -0.15
C TYR A 7 -31.77 -2.86 -0.20
N GLN A 8 -32.41 -2.48 -1.32
CA GLN A 8 -33.85 -2.60 -1.47
C GLN A 8 -34.34 -4.06 -1.38
N LYS A 9 -33.51 -5.05 -1.73
CA LYS A 9 -33.83 -6.48 -1.56
C LYS A 9 -33.73 -6.96 -0.12
N LEU A 10 -33.12 -6.20 0.78
CA LEU A 10 -33.06 -6.54 2.22
C LEU A 10 -34.34 -6.17 2.96
N LEU A 11 -35.30 -5.52 2.29
CA LEU A 11 -36.63 -5.28 2.83
C LEU A 11 -37.28 -6.58 3.30
N ILE A 12 -37.96 -6.53 4.44
CA ILE A 12 -38.78 -7.65 4.90
C ILE A 12 -39.85 -7.92 3.82
N LYS A 13 -40.15 -9.20 3.55
CA LYS A 13 -41.03 -9.65 2.45
C LYS A 13 -42.39 -8.92 2.39
N GLN A 14 -42.93 -8.49 3.54
CA GLN A 14 -44.17 -7.71 3.64
C GLN A 14 -44.10 -6.34 2.93
N TYR A 15 -42.91 -5.75 2.82
CA TYR A 15 -42.69 -4.38 2.30
C TYR A 15 -42.08 -4.35 0.89
N TYR A 16 -41.79 -5.51 0.29
CA TYR A 16 -41.16 -5.61 -1.04
C TYR A 16 -41.85 -4.79 -2.13
N THR A 17 -43.18 -4.71 -2.13
CA THR A 17 -43.96 -3.99 -3.16
C THR A 17 -44.50 -2.65 -2.68
N LYS A 18 -44.22 -2.25 -1.44
CA LYS A 18 -44.80 -1.04 -0.85
C LYS A 18 -43.98 0.19 -1.28
N PRO A 19 -44.57 1.17 -2.00
CA PRO A 19 -43.81 2.28 -2.58
C PRO A 19 -43.22 3.20 -1.52
N LYS A 20 -43.93 3.43 -0.40
CA LYS A 20 -43.45 4.27 0.70
C LYS A 20 -42.18 3.69 1.37
N ALA A 21 -42.17 2.38 1.61
CA ALA A 21 -41.03 1.71 2.24
C ALA A 21 -39.78 1.76 1.34
N ARG A 22 -39.95 1.57 0.02
CA ARG A 22 -38.84 1.72 -0.94
C ARG A 22 -38.33 3.16 -1.00
N ALA A 23 -39.23 4.15 -1.01
CA ALA A 23 -38.86 5.55 -1.04
C ALA A 23 -38.10 5.98 0.23
N GLU A 24 -38.50 5.46 1.40
CA GLU A 24 -37.82 5.72 2.66
C GLU A 24 -36.39 5.15 2.66
N ILE A 25 -36.20 3.91 2.20
CA ILE A 25 -34.86 3.32 2.07
C ILE A 25 -34.01 4.05 1.05
N SER A 26 -34.58 4.45 -0.09
CA SER A 26 -33.86 5.24 -1.09
C SER A 26 -33.39 6.58 -0.51
N ALA A 27 -34.24 7.25 0.28
CA ALA A 27 -33.87 8.48 0.98
C ALA A 27 -32.76 8.26 2.02
N LEU A 28 -32.83 7.18 2.81
CA LEU A 28 -31.77 6.81 3.75
C LEU A 28 -30.47 6.46 3.03
N PHE A 29 -30.54 5.72 1.92
CA PHE A 29 -29.38 5.37 1.12
C PHE A 29 -28.69 6.62 0.59
N ASN A 30 -29.46 7.56 0.02
CA ASN A 30 -28.92 8.83 -0.48
C ASN A 30 -28.25 9.66 0.63
N LEU A 31 -28.72 9.58 1.87
CA LEU A 31 -28.09 10.26 2.99
C LEU A 31 -26.69 9.70 3.32
N PHE A 32 -26.45 8.41 3.06
CA PHE A 32 -25.17 7.75 3.30
C PHE A 32 -24.36 7.49 2.03
N ALA A 33 -24.88 7.79 0.85
CA ALA A 33 -24.24 7.50 -0.43
C ALA A 33 -22.83 8.10 -0.50
N ASP A 34 -22.72 9.40 -0.17
CA ASP A 34 -21.43 10.10 -0.13
C ASP A 34 -20.45 9.45 0.86
N CYS A 35 -20.94 9.00 2.02
CA CYS A 35 -20.11 8.30 3.00
C CYS A 35 -19.61 6.96 2.44
N PHE A 36 -20.46 6.19 1.77
CA PHE A 36 -20.05 4.93 1.14
C PHE A 36 -19.01 5.17 0.05
N ASP A 37 -19.24 6.16 -0.81
CA ASP A 37 -18.32 6.51 -1.90
C ASP A 37 -16.96 6.95 -1.34
N THR A 38 -16.94 7.74 -0.26
CA THR A 38 -15.68 8.15 0.36
C THR A 38 -14.90 6.97 0.96
N VAL A 39 -15.59 6.02 1.60
CA VAL A 39 -14.96 4.82 2.19
C VAL A 39 -14.44 3.90 1.09
N ASP A 40 -15.18 3.72 0.00
CA ASP A 40 -14.73 2.87 -1.10
C ASP A 40 -13.57 3.52 -1.88
N ALA A 41 -13.61 4.84 -2.08
CA ALA A 41 -12.50 5.60 -2.64
C ALA A 41 -11.23 5.49 -1.77
N PHE A 42 -11.38 5.55 -0.45
CA PHE A 42 -10.25 5.34 0.47
C PHE A 42 -9.68 3.93 0.33
N ARG A 43 -10.54 2.91 0.24
CA ARG A 43 -10.13 1.51 0.05
C ARG A 43 -9.38 1.32 -1.27
N GLU A 44 -9.82 1.93 -2.36
CA GLU A 44 -9.12 1.88 -3.64
C GLU A 44 -7.78 2.63 -3.61
N ALA A 45 -7.73 3.81 -2.99
CA ALA A 45 -6.52 4.62 -2.91
C ALA A 45 -5.36 3.90 -2.18
N PHE A 46 -5.67 3.08 -1.18
CA PHE A 46 -4.71 2.30 -0.40
C PHE A 46 -4.53 0.85 -0.90
N ASN A 47 -5.13 0.49 -2.04
CA ASN A 47 -4.88 -0.82 -2.65
C ASN A 47 -3.46 -0.86 -3.23
N LEU A 48 -2.61 -1.76 -2.72
CA LEU A 48 -1.21 -1.92 -3.14
C LEU A 48 -1.00 -2.02 -4.66
N GLU A 49 -1.93 -2.61 -5.40
CA GLU A 49 -1.82 -2.77 -6.86
C GLU A 49 -2.10 -1.48 -7.63
N LYS A 50 -2.86 -0.55 -7.03
CA LYS A 50 -3.33 0.69 -7.68
C LYS A 50 -2.80 1.97 -7.01
N ALA A 51 -2.32 1.89 -5.77
CA ALA A 51 -1.91 3.02 -4.96
C ALA A 51 -0.76 3.79 -5.61
N GLN A 52 -0.87 5.11 -5.63
CA GLN A 52 0.12 6.03 -6.21
C GLN A 52 0.24 7.27 -5.35
N GLY A 53 1.39 7.94 -5.37
CA GLY A 53 1.58 9.19 -4.62
C GLY A 53 1.59 8.95 -3.10
N ASP A 54 0.86 9.80 -2.37
CA ASP A 54 0.90 9.83 -0.90
C ASP A 54 0.40 8.53 -0.24
N PRO A 55 -0.71 7.89 -0.67
CA PRO A 55 -1.12 6.59 -0.13
C PRO A 55 -0.03 5.52 -0.18
N LEU A 56 0.74 5.45 -1.27
CA LEU A 56 1.82 4.49 -1.42
C LEU A 56 3.01 4.82 -0.50
N ASP A 57 3.30 6.10 -0.28
CA ASP A 57 4.34 6.53 0.65
C ASP A 57 3.95 6.26 2.11
N ILE A 58 2.68 6.45 2.47
CA ILE A 58 2.15 6.09 3.78
C ILE A 58 2.31 4.57 4.00
N ILE A 59 1.91 3.75 3.03
CA ILE A 59 2.08 2.30 3.11
C ILE A 59 3.57 1.94 3.22
N GLY A 60 4.44 2.58 2.44
CA GLY A 60 5.88 2.43 2.52
C GLY A 60 6.41 2.72 3.93
N SER A 61 5.95 3.80 4.55
CA SER A 61 6.34 4.17 5.91
C SER A 61 6.00 3.10 6.95
N TRP A 62 4.86 2.41 6.80
CA TRP A 62 4.47 1.32 7.70
C TRP A 62 5.36 0.08 7.57
N VAL A 63 5.86 -0.19 6.35
CA VAL A 63 6.71 -1.35 6.05
C VAL A 63 8.21 -1.01 6.18
N GLY A 64 8.56 0.24 6.48
CA GLY A 64 9.95 0.71 6.57
C GLY A 64 10.61 0.94 5.20
N VAL A 65 9.82 1.06 4.14
CA VAL A 65 10.26 1.37 2.78
C VAL A 65 10.07 2.85 2.52
N SER A 66 11.17 3.59 2.39
CA SER A 66 11.15 5.00 2.01
C SER A 66 11.14 5.14 0.50
N ARG A 67 10.37 6.12 -0.03
CA ARG A 67 10.52 6.58 -1.43
C ARG A 67 11.90 7.22 -1.66
N PHE A 68 12.39 7.92 -0.65
CA PHE A 68 13.69 8.58 -0.71
C PHE A 68 14.79 7.59 -0.37
N GLN A 69 15.70 7.42 -1.33
CA GLN A 69 16.99 6.80 -1.14
C GLN A 69 17.88 7.80 -0.38
N PRO A 70 18.29 7.52 0.88
CA PRO A 70 19.18 8.41 1.61
C PRO A 70 20.54 8.43 0.91
N SER A 71 20.87 9.57 0.31
CA SER A 71 22.12 9.87 -0.42
C SER A 71 22.42 8.94 -1.62
N GLY A 72 23.24 9.39 -2.57
CA GLY A 72 23.62 8.66 -3.80
C GLY A 72 24.48 7.41 -3.56
N GLU A 73 24.27 6.77 -2.42
CA GLU A 73 24.95 5.62 -1.90
C GLU A 73 24.43 4.36 -2.61
N ARG A 74 25.32 3.67 -3.33
CA ARG A 74 24.95 2.42 -3.98
C ARG A 74 24.91 1.31 -2.92
N LYS A 75 23.84 0.53 -2.91
CA LYS A 75 23.81 -0.72 -2.14
C LYS A 75 24.97 -1.60 -2.59
N GLY A 76 25.80 -2.04 -1.65
CA GLY A 76 26.93 -2.92 -1.97
C GLY A 76 26.40 -4.27 -2.42
N PHE A 77 26.67 -4.63 -3.67
CA PHE A 77 26.32 -5.93 -4.21
C PHE A 77 27.47 -6.92 -4.00
N PHE A 78 27.14 -8.21 -4.08
CA PHE A 78 28.16 -9.24 -4.20
C PHE A 78 29.05 -8.97 -5.42
N GLY A 79 30.36 -9.16 -5.29
CA GLY A 79 31.28 -9.01 -6.40
C GLY A 79 32.62 -9.69 -6.15
N PHE A 80 33.46 -9.68 -7.18
CA PHE A 80 34.78 -10.30 -7.16
C PHE A 80 35.83 -9.37 -6.54
N GLU A 81 36.91 -9.98 -6.04
CA GLU A 81 38.01 -9.35 -5.28
C GLU A 81 38.62 -8.10 -5.96
N ASN A 82 38.59 -8.04 -7.29
CA ASN A 82 39.18 -6.96 -8.08
C ASN A 82 38.29 -5.71 -8.23
N HIS A 83 37.21 -5.59 -7.48
CA HIS A 83 36.33 -4.42 -7.52
C HIS A 83 36.26 -3.75 -6.14
N ALA A 84 36.73 -2.50 -6.04
CA ALA A 84 36.93 -1.79 -4.77
C ALA A 84 35.67 -1.66 -3.88
N LYS A 85 34.47 -1.77 -4.46
CA LYS A 85 33.18 -1.68 -3.75
C LYS A 85 32.41 -3.01 -3.66
N ALA A 86 33.04 -4.13 -4.03
CA ALA A 86 32.43 -5.45 -3.95
C ALA A 86 32.42 -6.00 -2.51
N LEU A 87 31.31 -6.61 -2.11
CA LEU A 87 31.21 -7.27 -0.80
C LEU A 87 31.42 -8.79 -0.91
N PRO A 88 32.08 -9.43 0.07
CA PRO A 88 32.32 -10.87 0.07
C PRO A 88 31.05 -11.66 0.40
N PHE A 89 31.05 -12.96 0.07
CA PHE A 89 30.05 -13.89 0.59
C PHE A 89 30.13 -13.98 2.11
N GLY A 90 28.98 -13.92 2.76
CA GLY A 90 28.88 -13.85 4.21
C GLY A 90 28.85 -15.20 4.93
N GLN A 91 29.71 -15.38 5.94
CA GLN A 91 29.48 -16.33 7.05
C GLN A 91 28.78 -15.57 8.19
N LYS A 92 27.70 -16.13 8.77
CA LYS A 92 26.69 -15.54 9.69
C LYS A 92 27.06 -14.44 10.72
N SER A 93 28.33 -14.04 10.91
CA SER A 93 28.81 -13.14 11.98
C SER A 93 29.36 -11.77 11.51
N GLY A 94 29.60 -11.54 10.20
CA GLY A 94 30.29 -10.33 9.72
C GLY A 94 29.37 -9.16 9.34
N LYS A 95 29.69 -7.92 9.76
CA LYS A 95 28.87 -6.71 9.51
C LYS A 95 28.90 -6.15 8.06
N LYS A 96 29.67 -6.73 7.13
CA LYS A 96 29.83 -6.24 5.74
C LYS A 96 29.83 -7.40 4.73
N GLN A 97 28.64 -7.84 4.30
CA GLN A 97 28.47 -9.02 3.44
C GLN A 97 27.57 -8.68 2.26
N GLY A 98 27.93 -9.20 1.09
CA GLY A 98 27.18 -9.02 -0.15
C GLY A 98 26.09 -10.07 -0.25
N GLY A 99 24.84 -9.63 -0.30
CA GLY A 99 23.68 -10.50 -0.42
C GLY A 99 22.77 -10.49 0.81
N PHE A 100 21.46 -10.42 0.53
CA PHE A 100 20.31 -10.56 1.42
C PHE A 100 20.54 -10.29 2.92
N ARG A 101 20.73 -9.02 3.27
CA ARG A 101 20.14 -8.51 4.51
C ARG A 101 18.66 -8.21 4.29
N SER A 102 17.89 -8.15 5.38
CA SER A 102 16.42 -7.96 5.41
C SER A 102 15.93 -7.17 4.20
N ARG A 103 14.87 -7.65 3.53
CA ARG A 103 14.29 -7.01 2.33
C ARG A 103 13.94 -5.54 2.57
N PHE A 104 13.78 -5.15 3.83
CA PHE A 104 13.39 -3.81 4.28
C PHE A 104 14.51 -3.05 5.01
N ALA A 105 15.70 -3.64 5.18
CA ALA A 105 16.83 -2.95 5.79
C ALA A 105 17.53 -2.02 4.78
N GLN A 106 17.63 -0.75 5.17
CA GLN A 106 18.31 0.32 4.45
C GLN A 106 19.79 0.33 4.84
N ASP A 107 20.58 -0.54 4.21
CA ASP A 107 22.04 -0.56 4.34
C ASP A 107 22.67 0.11 3.11
N PHE A 108 23.18 1.33 3.29
CA PHE A 108 23.80 2.14 2.24
C PHE A 108 25.27 2.41 2.57
N PHE A 109 26.10 2.59 1.53
CA PHE A 109 27.52 2.93 1.66
C PHE A 109 27.76 4.35 1.19
N ALA A 110 28.36 5.18 2.05
CA ALA A 110 28.81 6.54 1.73
C ALA A 110 29.54 6.60 0.39
N THR A 111 28.99 7.38 -0.54
CA THR A 111 29.64 7.72 -1.81
C THR A 111 30.62 8.85 -1.53
N GLU A 112 31.92 8.57 -1.63
CA GLU A 112 32.93 9.63 -1.72
C GLU A 112 32.67 10.43 -3.00
N ILE A 113 32.31 11.70 -2.82
CA ILE A 113 32.15 12.68 -3.90
C ILE A 113 33.55 13.24 -4.14
N THR A 114 34.19 12.81 -5.23
CA THR A 114 35.41 13.42 -5.80
C THR A 114 35.06 14.57 -6.72
#